data_AF-A0A7Y0A2B7-F1
#
_entry.id   AF-A0A7Y0A2B7-F1
#
_cell.length_a   1.000
_cell.length_b   1.000
_cell.length_c   1.000
_cell.angle_alpha   90.00
_cell.angle_beta   90.00
_cell.angle_gamma   90.00
#
_symmetry.space_group_name_H-M   'P 1'
#
loop_
_entity.id
_entity.type
_entity.pdbx_description
1 polymer ?
#
loop_
_entity_poly.entity_id
_entity_poly.type
_entity_poly.pdbx_seq_one_letter_code
_entity_poly.pdbx_strand_id
1 'polypeptide(L)' 'WRSVKYEEVYLKAYESVSHARRSIGDYISLYNQRRPHSSLEDRTPDEAYFATLPAIKLAA' A
#
# COMPACT_ATOMS: atom_id res chain seq x y z
N TRP A 1 -5.04 9.56 11.22
CA TRP A 1 -4.44 8.23 11.06
C TRP A 1 -5.38 7.39 10.20
N ARG A 2 -4.86 6.57 9.29
CA ARG A 2 -5.63 5.70 8.38
C ARG A 2 -5.02 4.30 8.42
N SER A 3 -5.82 3.25 8.44
CA SER A 3 -5.31 1.88 8.55
C SER A 3 -6.19 0.88 7.78
N VAL A 4 -5.59 -0.22 7.33
CA VAL A 4 -6.27 -1.34 6.64
C VAL A 4 -7.53 -1.79 7.38
N LYS A 5 -7.49 -1.80 8.73
CA LYS A 5 -8.62 -2.28 9.53
C LYS A 5 -9.85 -1.42 9.33
N TYR A 6 -9.70 -0.11 9.44
CA TYR A 6 -10.81 0.83 9.43
C TYR A 6 -11.26 1.22 8.02
N GLU A 7 -10.39 1.15 7.03
CA GLU A 7 -10.69 1.61 5.67
C GLU A 7 -11.05 0.48 4.70
N GLU A 8 -10.73 -0.76 5.05
CA GLU A 8 -10.94 -1.91 4.17
C GLU A 8 -11.68 -3.04 4.90
N VAL A 9 -11.12 -3.55 6.01
CA VAL A 9 -11.63 -4.77 6.66
C VAL A 9 -12.96 -4.57 7.40
N TYR A 10 -13.11 -3.51 8.18
CA TYR A 10 -14.34 -3.29 8.98
C TYR A 10 -15.52 -2.80 8.15
N LEU A 11 -15.29 -2.32 6.93
CA LEU A 11 -16.32 -1.77 6.05
C LEU A 11 -16.90 -2.80 5.07
N LYS A 12 -16.26 -3.97 4.93
CA LYS A 12 -16.57 -4.92 3.87
C LYS A 12 -17.00 -6.27 4.44
N ALA A 13 -18.09 -6.80 3.90
CA ALA A 13 -18.46 -8.19 4.06
C ALA A 13 -17.88 -9.00 2.90
N TYR A 14 -16.78 -9.70 3.13
CA TYR A 14 -16.17 -10.53 2.10
C TYR A 14 -16.99 -11.81 1.90
N GLU A 15 -17.30 -12.11 0.64
CA GLU A 15 -18.04 -13.33 0.25
C GLU A 15 -17.19 -14.60 0.37
N SER A 16 -15.86 -14.47 0.28
CA SER A 16 -14.92 -15.58 0.38
C SER A 16 -13.52 -15.08 0.74
N VAL A 17 -12.64 -16.00 1.13
CA VAL A 17 -11.21 -15.68 1.35
C VAL A 17 -10.55 -15.16 0.08
N SER A 18 -10.90 -15.71 -1.09
CA SER A 18 -10.38 -15.26 -2.39
C SER A 18 -10.81 -13.83 -2.71
N HIS A 19 -12.05 -13.47 -2.40
CA HIS A 19 -12.55 -12.10 -2.52
C HIS A 19 -11.81 -11.17 -1.56
N ALA A 20 -11.67 -11.56 -0.29
CA ALA A 20 -10.91 -10.78 0.70
C ALA A 20 -9.47 -10.52 0.25
N ARG A 21 -8.77 -11.55 -0.25
CA ARG A 21 -7.39 -11.44 -0.72
C ARG A 21 -7.25 -10.43 -1.85
N ARG A 22 -8.18 -10.45 -2.82
CA ARG A 22 -8.18 -9.50 -3.93
C ARG A 22 -8.42 -8.07 -3.44
N SER A 23 -9.49 -7.87 -2.67
CA SER A 23 -9.90 -6.56 -2.18
C SER A 23 -8.84 -5.91 -1.28
N ILE A 24 -8.25 -6.68 -0.35
CA ILE A 24 -7.15 -6.21 0.49
C ILE A 24 -5.90 -5.92 -0.34
N GLY A 25 -5.61 -6.74 -1.36
CA GLY A 25 -4.52 -6.48 -2.30
C GLY A 25 -4.69 -5.14 -3.02
N ASP A 26 -5.89 -4.88 -3.54
CA ASP A 26 -6.22 -3.62 -4.22
C ASP A 26 -6.06 -2.41 -3.28
N TYR A 27 -6.49 -2.54 -2.02
CA TYR A 27 -6.27 -1.50 -1.00
C TYR A 27 -4.78 -1.25 -0.74
N ILE A 28 -3.98 -2.31 -0.60
CA ILE A 28 -2.53 -2.19 -0.35
C ILE A 28 -1.86 -1.49 -1.53
N SER A 29 -2.18 -1.87 -2.78
CA SER A 29 -1.68 -1.21 -3.98
C SER A 29 -2.04 0.27 -4.01
N LEU A 30 -3.30 0.62 -3.70
CA LEU A 30 -3.74 2.02 -3.61
C LEU A 30 -2.95 2.80 -2.55
N TYR A 31 -2.84 2.23 -1.34
CA TYR A 31 -2.16 2.86 -0.20
C TYR A 31 -0.69 3.11 -0.50
N ASN A 32 0.00 2.12 -1.08
CA ASN A 32 1.44 2.20 -1.33
C ASN A 32 1.81 3.05 -2.55
N GLN A 33 1.01 3.02 -3.62
CA GLN A 33 1.42 3.59 -4.92
C GLN A 33 0.77 4.93 -5.26
N ARG A 34 -0.38 5.26 -4.66
CA ARG A 34 -1.17 6.43 -5.10
C ARG A 34 -1.45 7.42 -4.00
N ARG A 35 -1.24 7.04 -2.75
CA ARG A 35 -1.65 7.83 -1.61
C ARG A 35 -0.46 8.60 -1.05
N PRO A 36 -0.46 9.94 -1.09
CA PRO A 36 0.57 10.73 -0.44
C PRO A 36 0.38 10.76 1.08
N HIS A 37 1.48 10.77 1.81
CA HIS A 37 1.50 10.82 3.27
C HIS A 37 2.28 12.05 3.74
N SER A 38 1.66 12.88 4.58
CA SER A 38 2.30 14.08 5.12
C SER A 38 3.55 13.78 5.96
N SER A 39 3.60 12.63 6.63
CA SER A 39 4.79 12.16 7.34
C SER A 39 5.94 11.72 6.41
N LEU A 40 5.67 11.59 5.11
CA LEU A 40 6.63 11.24 4.06
C LEU A 40 6.81 12.41 3.08
N GLU A 41 6.61 13.66 3.53
CA GLU A 41 6.75 14.85 2.67
C GLU A 41 5.84 14.79 1.44
N ASP A 42 4.60 14.33 1.64
CA ASP A 42 3.58 14.12 0.60
C ASP A 42 3.98 13.12 -0.49
N ARG A 43 4.98 12.28 -0.23
CA ARG A 43 5.31 11.12 -1.06
C ARG A 43 4.44 9.92 -0.70
N THR A 44 4.35 8.99 -1.63
CA THR A 44 3.75 7.68 -1.41
C THR A 44 4.72 6.77 -0.64
N PRO A 45 4.21 5.74 0.06
CA PRO A 45 5.05 4.77 0.75
C PRO A 45 6.06 4.08 -0.17
N ASP A 46 5.65 3.71 -1.39
CA ASP A 46 6.57 3.12 -2.37
C ASP A 46 7.68 4.09 -2.75
N GLU A 47 7.35 5.34 -3.10
CA GLU A 47 8.36 6.35 -3.42
C GLU A 47 9.37 6.52 -2.28
N ALA A 48 8.90 6.65 -1.04
CA ALA A 48 9.76 6.81 0.12
C ALA A 48 10.69 5.59 0.31
N TYR A 49 10.14 4.37 0.24
CA TYR A 49 10.90 3.14 0.39
C TYR A 49 11.96 2.97 -0.71
N PHE A 50 11.55 3.04 -1.98
CA PHE A 50 12.45 2.80 -3.12
C PHE A 50 13.57 3.83 -3.23
N ALA A 51 13.35 5.08 -2.79
CA ALA A 51 14.42 6.08 -2.76
C ALA A 51 15.50 5.80 -1.69
N THR A 52 15.18 5.01 -0.66
CA THR A 52 16.14 4.63 0.39
C THR A 52 16.86 3.33 0.10
N LEU A 53 16.42 2.57 -0.92
CA LEU A 53 17.10 1.35 -1.29
C LEU A 53 18.48 1.69 -1.86
N PRO A 54 19.55 1.01 -1.40
CA PRO A 54 20.84 1.11 -2.08
C PRO A 54 20.63 0.71 -3.53
N ALA A 55 21.26 1.44 -4.46
CA ALA A 55 21.24 1.08 -5.87
C ALA A 55 21.73 -0.38 -5.98
N ILE A 56 20.79 -1.30 -6.21
CA ILE A 56 21.14 -2.63 -6.69
C ILE A 56 21.84 -2.32 -8.00
N LYS A 57 23.17 -2.55 -8.04
CA LYS A 57 23.90 -2.56 -9.30
C LYS A 57 23.15 -3.56 -10.18
N LEU A 58 22.33 -3.05 -11.10
CA LEU A 58 21.82 -3.81 -12.22
C LEU A 58 23.07 -4.31 -12.93
N ALA A 59 23.40 -5.58 -12.70
CA ALA A 59 24.42 -6.25 -13.47
C ALA A 59 23.95 -6.21 -14.92
N ALA A 60 24.72 -5.49 -15.74
CA ALA A 60 24.61 -5.47 -17.19
C ALA A 60 25.00 -6.84 -17.78
#